data_AF-A0A495IEJ0-F1
#
_entry.id   AF-A0A495IEJ0-F1
#
_cell.length_a   1.000
_cell.length_b   1.000
_cell.length_c   1.000
_cell.angle_alpha   90.00
_cell.angle_beta   90.00
_cell.angle_gamma   90.00
#
_symmetry.space_group_name_H-M   'P 1'
#
loop_
_entity.id
_entity.type
_entity.pdbx_description
1 polymer ?
#
loop_
_entity_poly.entity_id
_entity_poly.type
_entity_poly.pdbx_seq_one_letter_code
_entity_poly.pdbx_strand_id
1 'polypeptide(L)'
;MASTATEREHLEAHDRIMRSLPTMSKMCTSHDPGLFRSLLGRIGDKWTLLVIGILGEKPHRFTELADIIPGISRRMLTVTLRGLERDGLVERTVYAEVPPRVVYDLSDLGRSLQEVVITLGDWVREHQEVISEHRARFDERTGAAPDA
;
A
#
# COMPACT_ATOMS: atom_id res chain seq x y z
N MET A 1 -3.56 -27.40 -20.90
CA MET A 1 -4.53 -26.55 -21.63
C MET A 1 -5.72 -26.20 -20.72
N ALA A 2 -5.49 -25.49 -19.62
CA ALA A 2 -6.54 -25.10 -18.65
C ALA A 2 -6.34 -23.65 -18.11
N SER A 3 -5.72 -22.77 -18.90
CA SER A 3 -5.35 -21.41 -18.47
C SER A 3 -6.28 -20.31 -19.02
N THR A 4 -7.01 -20.58 -20.11
CA THR A 4 -7.69 -19.53 -20.88
C THR A 4 -9.11 -19.20 -20.41
N ALA A 5 -9.74 -20.06 -19.60
CA ALA A 5 -11.09 -19.84 -19.09
C ALA A 5 -11.07 -18.94 -17.84
N THR A 6 -10.19 -19.23 -16.89
CA THR A 6 -9.98 -18.44 -15.67
C THR A 6 -9.48 -17.02 -15.99
N GLU A 7 -8.60 -16.89 -16.98
CA GLU A 7 -8.03 -15.61 -17.43
C GLU A 7 -9.08 -14.72 -18.13
N ARG A 8 -10.03 -15.32 -18.86
CA ARG A 8 -11.17 -14.62 -19.46
C ARG A 8 -12.22 -14.20 -18.43
N GLU A 9 -12.53 -15.05 -17.45
CA GLU A 9 -13.46 -14.69 -16.36
C GLU A 9 -12.93 -13.55 -15.50
N HIS A 10 -11.61 -13.54 -15.20
CA HIS A 10 -10.97 -12.45 -14.46
C HIS A 10 -11.01 -11.11 -15.23
N LEU A 11 -10.80 -11.17 -16.56
CA LEU A 11 -10.85 -9.99 -17.43
C LEU A 11 -12.28 -9.45 -17.59
N GLU A 12 -13.29 -10.33 -17.73
CA GLU A 12 -14.71 -9.95 -17.84
C GLU A 12 -15.28 -9.39 -16.53
N ALA A 13 -14.84 -9.91 -15.39
CA ALA A 13 -15.19 -9.37 -14.07
C ALA A 13 -14.55 -7.99 -13.87
N HIS A 14 -13.27 -7.82 -14.22
CA HIS A 14 -12.56 -6.54 -14.19
C HIS A 14 -13.28 -5.49 -15.05
N ASP A 15 -13.63 -5.84 -16.28
CA ASP A 15 -14.26 -4.94 -17.25
C ASP A 15 -15.70 -4.54 -16.82
N ARG A 16 -16.40 -5.40 -16.07
CA ARG A 16 -17.70 -5.08 -15.47
C ARG A 16 -17.59 -4.16 -14.25
N ILE A 17 -16.61 -4.42 -13.38
CA ILE A 17 -16.35 -3.61 -12.18
C ILE A 17 -15.94 -2.19 -12.60
N MET A 18 -15.00 -2.06 -13.54
CA MET A 18 -14.51 -0.76 -14.02
C MET A 18 -15.59 0.11 -14.67
N ARG A 19 -16.62 -0.49 -15.29
CA ARG A 19 -17.75 0.25 -15.89
C ARG A 19 -18.77 0.77 -14.86
N SER A 20 -18.77 0.23 -13.64
CA SER A 20 -19.75 0.57 -12.59
C SER A 20 -19.20 1.54 -11.52
N LEU A 21 -17.88 1.67 -11.42
CA LEU A 21 -17.24 2.51 -10.42
C LEU A 21 -17.27 4.00 -10.83
N PRO A 22 -17.47 4.92 -9.87
CA PRO A 22 -17.28 6.35 -10.14
C PRO A 22 -15.84 6.58 -10.63
N THR A 23 -15.69 7.26 -11.75
CA THR A 23 -14.38 7.60 -12.33
C THR A 23 -13.57 8.41 -11.31
N MET A 24 -12.23 8.25 -11.28
CA MET A 24 -11.35 9.09 -10.43
C MET A 24 -11.65 10.59 -10.58
N SER A 25 -11.98 11.04 -11.79
CA SER A 25 -12.40 12.42 -12.07
C SER A 25 -13.57 12.89 -11.18
N LYS A 26 -14.55 12.03 -10.93
CA LYS A 26 -15.71 12.33 -10.07
C LYS A 26 -15.35 12.28 -8.58
N MET A 27 -14.48 11.36 -8.17
CA MET A 27 -14.08 11.25 -6.75
C MET A 27 -13.22 12.44 -6.30
N CYS A 28 -12.29 12.86 -7.16
CA CYS A 28 -11.42 14.03 -6.93
C CYS A 28 -12.19 15.36 -6.84
N THR A 29 -13.43 15.41 -7.33
CA THR A 29 -14.28 16.62 -7.37
C THR A 29 -15.49 16.53 -6.45
N SER A 30 -15.50 15.54 -5.55
CA SER A 30 -16.60 15.28 -4.60
C SER A 30 -16.62 16.25 -3.41
N HIS A 31 -17.47 15.97 -2.41
CA HIS A 31 -17.91 16.87 -1.33
C HIS A 31 -16.77 17.58 -0.56
N ASP A 32 -15.60 16.94 -0.41
CA ASP A 32 -14.37 17.58 0.12
C ASP A 32 -13.12 17.10 -0.65
N PRO A 33 -12.70 17.84 -1.70
CA PRO A 33 -11.52 17.50 -2.48
C PRO A 33 -10.21 17.62 -1.69
N GLY A 34 -10.17 18.48 -0.67
CA GLY A 34 -8.99 18.71 0.16
C GLY A 34 -8.70 17.49 1.04
N LEU A 35 -9.73 17.03 1.75
CA LEU A 35 -9.67 15.82 2.55
C LEU A 35 -9.36 14.59 1.70
N PHE A 36 -10.04 14.42 0.56
CA PHE A 36 -9.82 13.28 -0.33
C PHE A 36 -8.36 13.21 -0.81
N ARG A 37 -7.78 14.33 -1.28
CA ARG A 37 -6.36 14.36 -1.70
C ARG A 37 -5.42 14.09 -0.53
N SER A 38 -5.70 14.63 0.65
CA SER A 38 -4.88 14.41 1.84
C SER A 38 -4.87 12.93 2.24
N LEU A 39 -6.04 12.29 2.26
CA LEU A 39 -6.18 10.87 2.57
C LEU A 39 -5.52 10.00 1.50
N LEU A 40 -5.72 10.33 0.21
CA LEU A 40 -5.08 9.60 -0.88
C LEU A 40 -3.55 9.73 -0.82
N GLY A 41 -3.02 10.91 -0.46
CA GLY A 41 -1.59 11.10 -0.25
C GLY A 41 -1.05 10.30 0.93
N ARG A 42 -1.82 10.16 2.03
CA ARG A 42 -1.45 9.32 3.17
C ARG A 42 -1.46 7.83 2.81
N ILE A 43 -2.53 7.37 2.17
CA ILE A 43 -2.75 5.96 1.85
C ILE A 43 -1.78 5.51 0.74
N GLY A 44 -1.55 6.37 -0.25
CA GLY A 44 -0.62 6.12 -1.35
C GLY A 44 0.86 6.33 -1.01
N ASP A 45 1.20 6.75 0.21
CA ASP A 45 2.59 6.83 0.65
C ASP A 45 3.24 5.44 0.68
N LYS A 46 4.48 5.35 0.18
CA LYS A 46 5.25 4.09 0.10
C LYS A 46 5.25 3.36 1.44
N TRP A 47 5.50 4.07 2.53
CA TRP A 47 5.64 3.43 3.85
C TRP A 47 4.31 2.99 4.40
N THR A 48 3.22 3.74 4.17
CA THR A 48 1.86 3.29 4.51
C THR A 48 1.57 1.95 3.86
N LEU A 49 1.78 1.83 2.54
CA LEU A 49 1.48 0.59 1.80
C LEU A 49 2.29 -0.59 2.36
N LEU A 50 3.59 -0.42 2.61
CA LEU A 50 4.44 -1.48 3.15
C LEU A 50 4.02 -1.89 4.58
N VAL A 51 3.74 -0.91 5.45
CA VAL A 51 3.31 -1.19 6.84
C VAL A 51 1.97 -1.92 6.88
N ILE A 52 0.99 -1.48 6.09
CA ILE A 52 -0.34 -2.13 6.02
C ILE A 52 -0.21 -3.57 5.50
N GLY A 53 0.58 -3.79 4.44
CA GLY A 53 0.80 -5.12 3.89
C GLY A 53 1.36 -6.10 4.91
N ILE A 54 2.37 -5.69 5.68
CA ILE A 54 3.05 -6.55 6.66
C ILE A 54 2.20 -6.79 7.91
N LEU A 55 1.58 -5.74 8.48
CA LEU A 55 0.70 -5.89 9.65
C LEU A 55 -0.54 -6.74 9.36
N GLY A 56 -0.90 -6.85 8.10
CA GLY A 56 -1.97 -7.70 7.62
C GLY A 56 -1.75 -9.21 7.86
N GLU A 57 -0.51 -9.65 8.04
CA GLU A 57 -0.19 -11.05 8.34
C GLU A 57 -0.40 -11.38 9.82
N LYS A 58 0.07 -10.50 10.70
CA LYS A 58 0.00 -10.63 12.16
C LYS A 58 0.42 -9.33 12.85
N PRO A 59 0.14 -9.19 14.16
CA PRO A 59 0.70 -8.10 14.96
C PRO A 59 2.24 -8.14 15.00
N HIS A 60 2.87 -6.97 14.94
CA HIS A 60 4.33 -6.83 14.99
C HIS A 60 4.80 -5.81 16.03
N ARG A 61 5.99 -6.03 16.60
CA ARG A 61 6.70 -5.01 17.38
C ARG A 61 7.31 -3.95 16.44
N PHE A 62 7.61 -2.79 17.00
CA PHE A 62 8.27 -1.71 16.26
C PHE A 62 9.60 -2.15 15.61
N THR A 63 10.44 -2.88 16.35
CA THR A 63 11.75 -3.32 15.83
C THR A 63 11.61 -4.35 14.72
N GLU A 64 10.65 -5.26 14.84
CA GLU A 64 10.36 -6.25 13.79
C GLU A 64 9.94 -5.55 12.49
N LEU A 65 9.04 -4.57 12.58
CA LEU A 65 8.66 -3.77 11.40
C LEU A 65 9.86 -3.02 10.80
N ALA A 66 10.73 -2.44 11.63
CA ALA A 66 11.91 -1.73 11.16
C ALA A 66 12.93 -2.66 10.47
N ASP A 67 13.00 -3.92 10.90
CA ASP A 67 13.92 -4.91 10.34
C ASP A 67 13.34 -5.55 9.06
N ILE A 68 12.01 -5.76 9.00
CA ILE A 68 11.33 -6.34 7.84
C ILE A 68 11.27 -5.36 6.67
N ILE A 69 11.05 -4.07 6.92
CA ILE A 69 10.83 -3.06 5.88
C ILE A 69 12.17 -2.46 5.42
N PRO A 70 12.69 -2.79 4.23
CA PRO A 70 14.00 -2.30 3.81
C PRO A 70 13.98 -0.79 3.56
N GLY A 71 14.98 -0.10 4.11
CA GLY A 71 15.21 1.33 3.87
C GLY A 71 14.31 2.29 4.64
N ILE A 72 13.36 1.81 5.47
CA ILE A 72 12.61 2.71 6.35
C ILE A 72 13.49 3.14 7.52
N SER A 73 13.59 4.45 7.76
CA SER A 73 14.23 4.92 8.99
C SER A 73 13.29 4.75 10.18
N ARG A 74 13.84 4.54 11.40
CA ARG A 74 13.04 4.48 12.63
C ARG A 74 12.18 5.74 12.85
N ARG A 75 12.71 6.91 12.48
CA ARG A 75 11.96 8.17 12.50
C ARG A 75 10.75 8.08 11.57
N MET A 76 10.95 7.62 10.34
CA MET A 76 9.86 7.50 9.36
C MET A 76 8.82 6.47 9.81
N LEU A 77 9.23 5.30 10.28
CA LEU A 77 8.32 4.29 10.82
C LEU A 77 7.47 4.84 11.98
N THR A 78 8.06 5.66 12.85
CA THR A 78 7.33 6.32 13.94
C THR A 78 6.27 7.29 13.40
N VAL A 79 6.61 8.10 12.40
CA VAL A 79 5.68 9.04 11.76
C VAL A 79 4.55 8.28 11.06
N THR A 80 4.88 7.22 10.31
CA THR A 80 3.90 6.38 9.62
C THR A 80 2.95 5.72 10.62
N LEU A 81 3.44 4.99 11.62
CA LEU A 81 2.58 4.31 12.61
C LEU A 81 1.68 5.29 13.37
N ARG A 82 2.19 6.46 13.77
CA ARG A 82 1.36 7.50 14.41
C ARG A 82 0.27 8.05 13.49
N GLY A 83 0.58 8.21 12.20
CA GLY A 83 -0.40 8.61 11.20
C GLY A 83 -1.49 7.56 11.05
N LEU A 84 -1.11 6.30 10.89
CA LEU A 84 -2.06 5.19 10.75
C LEU A 84 -2.90 4.97 12.01
N GLU A 85 -2.31 5.12 13.20
CA GLU A 85 -3.03 5.08 14.48
C GLU A 85 -4.05 6.23 14.59
N ARG A 86 -3.64 7.46 14.21
CA ARG A 86 -4.53 8.63 14.19
C ARG A 86 -5.70 8.44 13.22
N ASP A 87 -5.46 7.84 12.07
CA ASP A 87 -6.46 7.60 11.03
C ASP A 87 -7.30 6.34 11.32
N GLY A 88 -7.02 5.64 12.42
CA GLY A 88 -7.78 4.47 12.86
C GLY A 88 -7.51 3.20 12.05
N LEU A 89 -6.40 3.14 11.31
CA LEU A 89 -5.99 2.00 10.48
C LEU A 89 -5.13 0.99 11.26
N VAL A 90 -4.44 1.46 12.30
CA VAL A 90 -3.53 0.64 13.12
C VAL A 90 -3.88 0.82 14.59
N GLU A 91 -3.90 -0.28 15.34
CA GLU A 91 -4.07 -0.30 16.78
C GLU A 91 -2.72 -0.55 17.47
N ARG A 92 -2.44 0.22 18.52
CA ARG A 92 -1.22 0.08 19.32
C ARG A 92 -1.56 -0.49 20.69
N THR A 93 -1.15 -1.73 20.95
CA THR A 93 -1.40 -2.41 22.22
C THR A 93 -0.13 -2.50 23.07
N VAL A 94 -0.25 -2.12 24.35
CA VAL A 94 0.82 -2.25 25.35
C VAL A 94 0.48 -3.41 26.29
N TYR A 95 1.36 -4.40 26.35
CA TYR A 95 1.27 -5.52 27.29
C TYR A 95 2.16 -5.24 28.51
N ALA A 96 1.53 -5.22 29.69
CA ALA A 96 2.18 -5.06 30.98
C ALA A 96 2.79 -6.38 31.48
N GLU A 97 3.66 -6.98 30.66
CA GLU A 97 4.49 -8.14 31.02
C GLU A 97 5.93 -7.68 31.37
N VAL A 98 6.79 -8.58 31.85
CA VAL A 98 8.21 -8.28 32.10
C VAL A 98 9.07 -9.06 31.10
N PRO A 99 9.81 -8.39 30.19
CA PRO A 99 9.83 -6.94 29.95
C PRO A 99 8.57 -6.45 29.20
N PRO A 100 8.12 -5.18 29.39
CA PRO A 100 6.95 -4.65 28.70
C PRO A 100 7.07 -4.75 27.18
N ARG A 101 5.97 -5.11 26.52
CA ARG A 101 5.92 -5.28 25.06
C ARG A 101 4.88 -4.35 24.45
N VAL A 102 5.23 -3.76 23.30
CA VAL A 102 4.31 -3.00 22.46
C VAL A 102 4.21 -3.68 21.11
N VAL A 103 2.99 -3.89 20.64
CA VAL A 103 2.70 -4.39 19.29
C VAL A 103 1.73 -3.46 18.57
N TYR A 104 1.80 -3.52 17.25
CA TYR A 104 0.91 -2.85 16.33
C TYR A 104 0.16 -3.93 15.55
N ASP A 105 -1.13 -3.74 15.34
CA ASP A 105 -1.99 -4.60 14.52
C ASP A 105 -2.90 -3.75 13.64
N LEU A 106 -3.45 -4.32 12.57
CA LEU A 106 -4.49 -3.64 11.80
C LEU A 106 -5.82 -3.65 12.56
N SER A 107 -6.49 -2.50 12.57
CA SER A 107 -7.92 -2.44 12.91
C SER A 107 -8.76 -3.07 11.81
N ASP A 108 -10.07 -3.23 12.03
CA ASP A 108 -11.00 -3.66 10.97
C ASP A 108 -10.96 -2.74 9.75
N LEU A 109 -10.82 -1.43 9.96
CA LEU A 109 -10.65 -0.46 8.87
C LEU A 109 -9.32 -0.69 8.12
N GLY A 110 -8.23 -0.91 8.86
CA GLY A 110 -6.92 -1.24 8.28
C GLY A 110 -6.95 -2.52 7.43
N ARG A 111 -7.64 -3.56 7.91
CA ARG A 111 -7.82 -4.82 7.18
C ARG A 111 -8.63 -4.63 5.89
N SER A 112 -9.66 -3.77 5.90
CA SER A 112 -10.40 -3.44 4.68
C SER A 112 -9.53 -2.76 3.61
N LEU A 113 -8.51 -2.01 4.03
CA LEU A 113 -7.54 -1.39 3.12
C LEU A 113 -6.47 -2.39 2.64
N GLN A 114 -6.12 -3.38 3.47
CA GLN A 114 -5.08 -4.38 3.17
C GLN A 114 -5.34 -5.10 1.83
N GLU A 115 -6.58 -5.46 1.53
CA GLU A 115 -6.93 -6.14 0.28
C GLU A 115 -6.51 -5.33 -0.96
N VAL A 116 -6.74 -4.02 -0.93
CA VAL A 116 -6.34 -3.09 -1.99
C VAL A 116 -4.82 -2.98 -2.08
N VAL A 117 -4.15 -2.92 -0.93
CA VAL A 117 -2.68 -2.84 -0.85
C VAL A 117 -2.01 -4.08 -1.44
N ILE A 118 -2.50 -5.28 -1.10
CA ILE A 118 -1.98 -6.55 -1.63
C ILE A 118 -2.22 -6.63 -3.14
N THR A 119 -3.42 -6.26 -3.60
CA THR A 119 -3.74 -6.22 -5.03
C THR A 119 -2.81 -5.28 -5.80
N LEU A 120 -2.51 -4.10 -5.24
CA LEU A 120 -1.56 -3.16 -5.82
C LEU A 120 -0.13 -3.73 -5.83
N GLY A 121 0.29 -4.37 -4.74
CA GLY A 121 1.61 -5.01 -4.64
C GLY A 121 1.78 -6.14 -5.65
N ASP A 122 0.75 -6.95 -5.86
CA ASP A 122 0.72 -8.02 -6.86
C ASP A 122 0.87 -7.46 -8.28
N TRP A 123 0.16 -6.38 -8.60
CA TRP A 123 0.31 -5.69 -9.88
C TRP A 123 1.73 -5.16 -10.10
N VAL A 124 2.34 -4.55 -9.07
CA VAL A 124 3.73 -4.08 -9.15
C VAL A 124 4.68 -5.25 -9.38
N ARG A 125 4.52 -6.36 -8.67
CA ARG A 125 5.34 -7.57 -8.83
C ARG A 125 5.28 -8.11 -10.26
N GLU A 126 4.08 -8.11 -10.86
CA GLU A 126 3.85 -8.59 -12.23
C GLU A 126 4.46 -7.65 -13.30
N HIS A 127 4.48 -6.33 -13.05
CA HIS A 127 4.83 -5.34 -14.08
C HIS A 127 6.17 -4.63 -13.86
N GLN A 128 6.89 -4.89 -12.77
CA GLN A 128 8.12 -4.18 -12.41
C GLN A 128 9.22 -4.25 -13.48
N GLU A 129 9.35 -5.38 -14.20
CA GLU A 129 10.35 -5.55 -15.26
C GLU A 129 10.00 -4.67 -16.47
N VAL A 130 8.74 -4.70 -16.92
CA VAL A 130 8.23 -3.85 -18.02
C VAL A 130 8.42 -2.37 -17.70
N ILE A 131 8.12 -1.96 -16.45
CA ILE A 131 8.32 -0.57 -16.01
C ILE A 131 9.81 -0.20 -16.02
N SER A 132 10.69 -1.11 -15.58
CA SER A 132 12.14 -0.89 -15.57
C SER A 132 12.70 -0.73 -16.98
N GLU A 133 12.24 -1.54 -17.94
CA GLU A 133 12.60 -1.37 -19.36
C GLU A 133 12.15 -0.03 -19.93
N HIS A 134 10.92 0.41 -19.60
CA HIS A 134 10.43 1.72 -20.03
C HIS A 134 11.26 2.87 -19.44
N ARG A 135 11.70 2.77 -18.19
CA ARG A 135 12.61 3.76 -17.56
C ARG A 135 13.94 3.81 -18.28
N ALA A 136 14.60 2.66 -18.50
CA ALA A 136 15.87 2.60 -19.22
C ALA A 136 15.79 3.25 -20.62
N ARG A 137 14.74 2.93 -21.39
CA ARG A 137 14.50 3.55 -22.71
C ARG A 137 14.21 5.05 -22.64
N PHE A 138 13.65 5.55 -21.54
CA PHE A 138 13.46 6.99 -21.34
C PHE A 138 14.81 7.66 -21.06
N ASP A 139 15.56 7.11 -20.11
CA ASP A 139 16.86 7.64 -19.67
C ASP A 139 17.86 7.71 -20.83
N GLU A 140 17.91 6.67 -21.67
CA GLU A 140 18.71 6.64 -22.91
C GLU A 140 18.34 7.76 -23.88
N ARG A 141 17.05 8.06 -24.04
CA ARG A 141 16.57 9.12 -24.95
C ARG A 141 16.85 10.52 -24.40
N THR A 142 16.79 10.70 -23.09
CA THR A 142 16.98 12.02 -22.44
C THR A 142 18.41 12.28 -22.00
N GLY A 143 19.30 11.28 -22.09
CA GLY A 143 20.65 11.36 -21.52
C GLY A 143 20.65 11.51 -20.00
N ALA A 144 19.55 11.13 -19.34
CA ALA A 144 19.43 11.17 -17.90
C ALA A 144 20.12 9.94 -17.30
N ALA A 145 20.81 10.09 -16.17
CA ALA A 145 21.29 8.93 -15.43
C ALA A 145 20.08 8.21 -14.80
N PRO A 146 20.08 6.86 -14.72
CA PRO A 146 18.98 6.12 -14.10
C PRO A 146 18.80 6.54 -12.64
N ASP A 147 17.54 6.75 -12.24
CA ASP A 147 17.17 7.08 -10.86
C ASP A 147 17.63 5.97 -9.91
N ALA A 148 18.55 6.31 -8.99
CA ALA A 148 19.15 5.41 -7.99
C ALA A 148 18.26 5.14 -6.77
#